data_AF-W0GQG0-F1
#
_entry.id   AF-W0GQG0-F1
#
_cell.length_a   1.000
_cell.length_b   1.000
_cell.length_c   1.000
_cell.angle_alpha   90.00
_cell.angle_beta   90.00
_cell.angle_gamma   90.00
#
_symmetry.space_group_name_H-M   'P 1'
#
loop_
_entity.id
_entity.type
_entity.pdbx_description
1 polymer ?
#
loop_
_entity_poly.entity_id
_entity_poly.type
_entity_poly.pdbx_seq_one_letter_code
_entity_poly.pdbx_strand_id
1 'polypeptide(L)'
;MFTRFTKDLLFYYKREEWKYILNEDNLKYKPKFLIYRYEKLMGKNNFINFKYWIFKRWILKNFTYTQDFIHKFYKYVKKLDLELNSKEQEFIYNVEEVNFTLWRPLKILPIYFNLEPKEKCHFKNNDVNLHKLDKDNKISFVCKGVLLITNKRVILDGIIDNQETPKTFSFLLEDIKKVEYVEVGIKITVKSTDYLIREQNNMVILALLYRALGKKKVVFDIYKLPGNISFFNFK
;
A
#
# COMPACT_ATOMS: atom_id res chain seq x y z
N MET A 1 4.56 9.52 -9.18
CA MET A 1 3.16 9.74 -8.76
C MET A 1 2.84 11.22 -8.54
N PHE A 2 3.34 11.90 -7.49
CA PHE A 2 3.05 13.33 -7.21
C PHE A 2 4.05 14.34 -7.80
N THR A 3 4.63 14.06 -8.95
CA THR A 3 5.49 15.02 -9.68
C THR A 3 4.89 15.25 -11.04
N ARG A 4 4.62 16.51 -11.37
CA ARG A 4 4.21 16.92 -12.70
C ARG A 4 5.45 17.34 -13.47
N PHE A 5 5.58 16.88 -14.70
CA PHE A 5 6.72 17.20 -15.55
C PHE A 5 6.56 18.60 -16.14
N THR A 6 7.64 19.37 -16.13
CA THR A 6 7.78 20.57 -16.94
C THR A 6 8.97 20.43 -17.88
N LYS A 7 8.85 21.04 -19.06
CA LYS A 7 9.95 21.19 -20.03
C LYS A 7 10.94 22.29 -19.61
N ASP A 8 10.56 23.11 -18.62
CA ASP A 8 11.40 24.18 -18.10
C ASP A 8 12.50 23.60 -17.19
N LEU A 9 13.72 23.49 -17.73
CA LEU A 9 14.89 23.05 -16.96
C LEU A 9 15.22 24.02 -15.82
N LEU A 10 14.96 25.32 -16.02
CA LEU A 10 15.24 26.38 -15.05
C LEU A 10 14.38 26.23 -13.79
N PHE A 11 13.16 25.72 -13.94
CA PHE A 11 12.27 25.38 -12.83
C PHE A 11 12.92 24.37 -11.86
N TYR A 12 13.63 23.35 -12.38
CA TYR A 12 14.21 22.31 -11.52
C TYR A 12 15.37 22.82 -10.66
N TYR A 13 16.07 23.85 -11.12
CA TYR A 13 17.10 24.55 -10.33
C TYR A 13 16.45 25.53 -9.34
N LYS A 14 15.54 26.39 -9.80
CA LYS A 14 14.92 27.43 -8.97
C LYS A 14 13.98 26.90 -7.88
N ARG A 15 13.39 25.70 -8.05
CA ARG A 15 12.50 25.12 -7.02
C ARG A 15 13.21 24.86 -5.69
N GLU A 16 14.53 24.60 -5.69
CA GLU A 16 15.31 24.46 -4.45
C GLU A 16 15.51 25.81 -3.75
N GLU A 17 15.62 26.91 -4.50
CA GLU A 17 15.66 28.26 -3.92
C GLU A 17 14.32 28.64 -3.29
N TRP A 18 13.21 28.33 -3.96
CA TRP A 18 11.86 28.59 -3.44
C TRP A 18 11.49 27.74 -2.23
N LYS A 19 12.16 26.59 -2.05
CA LYS A 19 11.98 25.70 -0.89
C LYS A 19 12.30 26.40 0.43
N TYR A 20 13.27 27.31 0.46
CA TYR A 20 13.60 28.05 1.69
C TYR A 20 12.42 28.88 2.21
N ILE A 21 11.50 29.23 1.31
CA ILE A 21 10.37 30.11 1.59
C ILE A 21 9.10 29.30 1.88
N LEU A 22 8.83 28.27 1.08
CA LEU A 22 7.75 27.30 1.28
C LEU A 22 8.37 25.89 1.26
N ASN A 23 8.32 25.16 2.38
CA ASN A 23 8.81 23.78 2.49
C ASN A 23 7.76 22.84 3.11
N GLU A 24 8.08 21.55 3.09
CA GLU A 24 7.25 20.48 3.65
C GLU A 24 6.86 20.69 5.14
N ASP A 25 7.65 21.43 5.90
CA ASP A 25 7.44 21.63 7.34
C ASP A 25 6.60 22.87 7.66
N ASN A 26 6.77 23.94 6.88
CA ASN A 26 6.14 25.22 7.11
C ASN A 26 4.80 25.37 6.38
N LEU A 27 4.50 24.47 5.43
CA LEU A 27 3.29 24.52 4.61
C LEU A 27 2.02 24.64 5.45
N LYS A 28 1.91 23.97 6.60
CA LYS A 28 0.73 24.06 7.48
C LYS A 28 0.51 25.46 8.06
N TYR A 29 1.57 26.21 8.33
CA TYR A 29 1.51 27.52 9.00
C TYR A 29 1.31 28.68 8.03
N LYS A 30 1.69 28.53 6.76
CA LYS A 30 1.54 29.61 5.77
C LYS A 30 0.08 29.76 5.33
N PRO A 31 -0.51 30.97 5.33
CA PRO A 31 -1.88 31.16 4.85
C PRO A 31 -1.96 31.01 3.32
N LYS A 32 -3.14 30.65 2.80
CA LYS A 32 -3.36 30.43 1.35
C LYS A 32 -2.92 31.61 0.50
N PHE A 33 -3.29 32.84 0.88
CA PHE A 33 -2.94 34.04 0.10
C PHE A 33 -1.42 34.21 -0.06
N LEU A 34 -0.64 33.85 0.96
CA LEU A 34 0.82 33.96 0.91
C LEU A 34 1.39 32.90 -0.02
N ILE A 35 0.80 31.71 -0.07
CA ILE A 35 1.15 30.67 -1.04
C ILE A 35 0.87 31.16 -2.47
N TYR A 36 -0.30 31.76 -2.72
CA TYR A 36 -0.66 32.31 -4.04
C TYR A 36 0.19 33.51 -4.49
N ARG A 37 0.79 34.27 -3.57
CA ARG A 37 1.72 35.35 -3.95
C ARG A 37 2.92 34.84 -4.76
N TYR A 38 3.33 33.58 -4.56
CA TYR A 38 4.42 32.97 -5.33
C TYR A 38 4.02 32.62 -6.76
N GLU A 39 2.73 32.55 -7.08
CA GLU A 39 2.27 32.33 -8.46
C GLU A 39 2.77 33.43 -9.40
N LYS A 40 2.78 34.69 -8.93
CA LYS A 40 3.30 35.83 -9.69
C LYS A 40 4.81 35.75 -9.94
N LEU A 41 5.56 35.12 -9.02
CA LEU A 41 7.01 35.01 -9.10
C LEU A 41 7.46 33.83 -9.96
N MET A 42 6.70 32.73 -9.94
CA MET A 42 7.06 31.47 -10.62
C MET A 42 6.42 31.35 -12.00
N GLY A 43 5.29 32.02 -12.23
CA GLY A 43 4.38 31.74 -13.34
C GLY A 43 3.45 30.55 -13.02
N LYS A 44 2.23 30.59 -13.58
CA LYS A 44 1.13 29.65 -13.25
C LYS A 44 1.51 28.17 -13.36
N ASN A 45 2.11 27.76 -14.47
CA ASN A 45 2.45 26.34 -14.72
C ASN A 45 3.54 25.84 -13.75
N ASN A 46 4.59 26.63 -13.56
CA ASN A 46 5.67 26.32 -12.62
C ASN A 46 5.16 26.30 -11.18
N PHE A 47 4.27 27.22 -10.81
CA PHE A 47 3.63 27.22 -9.52
C PHE A 47 2.83 25.94 -9.28
N ILE A 48 2.01 25.50 -10.25
CA ILE A 48 1.28 24.21 -10.17
C ILE A 48 2.26 23.06 -9.90
N ASN A 49 3.33 22.96 -10.69
CA ASN A 49 4.34 21.90 -10.53
C ASN A 49 5.04 21.96 -9.17
N PHE A 50 5.32 23.16 -8.67
CA PHE A 50 5.90 23.37 -7.34
C PHE A 50 4.98 22.88 -6.23
N LYS A 51 3.67 23.13 -6.33
CA LYS A 51 2.66 22.63 -5.37
C LYS A 51 2.63 21.09 -5.31
N TYR A 52 2.71 20.40 -6.44
CA TYR A 52 2.81 18.94 -6.44
C TYR A 52 4.13 18.44 -5.87
N TRP A 53 5.24 19.10 -6.21
CA TRP A 53 6.57 18.73 -5.74
C TRP A 53 6.71 18.85 -4.21
N ILE A 54 6.26 19.96 -3.61
CA ILE A 54 6.30 20.14 -2.16
C ILE A 54 5.37 19.16 -1.44
N PHE A 55 4.21 18.87 -2.04
CA PHE A 55 3.27 17.89 -1.50
C PHE A 55 3.88 16.48 -1.50
N LYS A 56 4.58 16.09 -2.58
CA LYS A 56 5.35 14.85 -2.65
C LYS A 56 6.39 14.78 -1.52
N ARG A 57 7.18 15.83 -1.31
CA ARG A 57 8.19 15.87 -0.24
C ARG A 57 7.55 15.70 1.14
N TRP A 58 6.44 16.37 1.39
CA TRP A 58 5.70 16.22 2.64
C TRP A 58 5.23 14.78 2.85
N ILE A 59 4.65 14.13 1.82
CA ILE A 59 4.25 12.72 1.88
C ILE A 59 5.45 11.85 2.25
N LEU A 60 6.57 11.96 1.52
CA LEU A 60 7.77 11.15 1.77
C LEU A 60 8.31 11.31 3.19
N LYS A 61 8.22 12.52 3.76
CA LYS A 61 8.72 12.81 5.11
C LYS A 61 7.77 12.37 6.22
N ASN A 62 6.46 12.42 5.99
CA ASN A 62 5.44 12.26 7.04
C ASN A 62 4.57 11.01 6.86
N PHE A 63 4.89 10.15 5.88
CA PHE A 63 4.08 8.99 5.56
C PHE A 63 3.91 8.08 6.77
N THR A 64 2.66 7.78 7.08
CA THR A 64 2.27 6.74 8.05
C THR A 64 0.91 6.20 7.68
N TYR A 65 0.65 4.93 8.00
CA TYR A 65 -0.70 4.34 7.92
C TYR A 65 -1.55 4.76 9.12
N THR A 66 -1.79 6.07 9.28
CA THR A 66 -2.58 6.63 10.38
C THR A 66 -3.69 7.55 9.87
N GLN A 67 -4.77 7.64 10.65
CA GLN A 67 -5.86 8.60 10.39
C GLN A 67 -5.34 10.05 10.38
N ASP A 68 -4.35 10.35 11.20
CA ASP A 68 -3.67 11.64 11.25
C ASP A 68 -3.01 12.02 9.92
N PHE A 69 -2.30 11.07 9.29
CA PHE A 69 -1.70 11.27 7.98
C PHE A 69 -2.77 11.49 6.91
N ILE A 70 -3.81 10.66 6.88
CA ILE A 70 -4.93 10.75 5.93
C ILE A 70 -5.62 12.11 6.04
N HIS A 71 -5.92 12.55 7.27
CA HIS A 71 -6.54 13.85 7.51
C HIS A 71 -5.65 15.00 7.02
N LYS A 72 -4.35 14.97 7.34
CA LYS A 72 -3.39 15.98 6.90
C LYS A 72 -3.22 15.97 5.38
N PHE A 73 -3.25 14.81 4.74
CA PHE A 73 -3.18 14.65 3.28
C PHE A 73 -4.31 15.43 2.61
N TYR A 74 -5.58 15.17 2.97
CA TYR A 74 -6.70 15.91 2.38
C TYR A 74 -6.69 17.39 2.71
N LYS A 75 -6.30 17.76 3.94
CA LYS A 75 -6.14 19.17 4.33
C LYS A 75 -5.14 19.88 3.41
N TYR A 76 -4.04 19.22 3.05
CA TYR A 76 -3.03 19.77 2.16
C TYR A 76 -3.44 19.79 0.69
N VAL A 77 -4.13 18.76 0.20
CA VAL A 77 -4.76 18.76 -1.14
C VAL A 77 -5.68 19.98 -1.29
N LYS A 78 -6.58 20.22 -0.32
CA LYS A 78 -7.47 21.39 -0.32
C LYS A 78 -6.73 22.71 -0.11
N LYS A 79 -5.63 22.70 0.64
CA LYS A 79 -4.84 23.91 0.92
C LYS A 79 -4.07 24.37 -0.31
N LEU A 80 -3.44 23.43 -0.99
CA LEU A 80 -2.66 23.64 -2.19
C LEU A 80 -3.53 23.69 -3.45
N ASP A 81 -4.81 23.32 -3.38
CA ASP A 81 -5.68 23.30 -4.55
C ASP A 81 -5.09 22.37 -5.63
N LEU A 82 -4.96 21.10 -5.25
CA LEU A 82 -4.40 20.02 -6.08
C LEU A 82 -5.53 19.14 -6.61
N GLU A 83 -5.38 18.72 -7.86
CA GLU A 83 -6.25 17.76 -8.53
C GLU A 83 -5.54 16.41 -8.61
N LEU A 84 -6.08 15.42 -7.88
CA LEU A 84 -5.50 14.09 -7.85
C LEU A 84 -5.89 13.31 -9.09
N ASN A 85 -4.90 12.74 -9.78
CA ASN A 85 -5.16 11.77 -10.84
C ASN A 85 -5.57 10.40 -10.27
N SER A 86 -5.99 9.48 -11.13
CA SER A 86 -6.43 8.14 -10.72
C SER A 86 -5.41 7.38 -9.87
N LYS A 87 -4.12 7.44 -10.21
CA LYS A 87 -3.05 6.78 -9.43
C LYS A 87 -2.85 7.40 -8.05
N GLU A 88 -2.97 8.73 -7.95
CA GLU A 88 -2.84 9.46 -6.68
C GLU A 88 -4.05 9.22 -5.77
N GLN A 89 -5.24 9.07 -6.35
CA GLN A 89 -6.46 8.67 -5.64
C GLN A 89 -6.36 7.22 -5.15
N GLU A 90 -5.91 6.31 -6.01
CA GLU A 90 -5.67 4.91 -5.66
C GLU A 90 -4.65 4.77 -4.52
N PHE A 91 -3.61 5.60 -4.51
CA PHE A 91 -2.66 5.63 -3.40
C PHE A 91 -3.31 5.98 -2.06
N ILE A 92 -4.06 7.09 -1.99
CA ILE A 92 -4.65 7.49 -0.70
C ILE A 92 -5.74 6.48 -0.29
N TYR A 93 -6.49 5.94 -1.24
CA TYR A 93 -7.44 4.86 -1.02
C TYR A 93 -6.76 3.62 -0.39
N ASN A 94 -5.62 3.18 -0.93
CA ASN A 94 -4.88 2.05 -0.37
C ASN A 94 -4.35 2.35 1.05
N VAL A 95 -3.95 3.59 1.33
CA VAL A 95 -3.54 4.01 2.68
C VAL A 95 -4.72 3.98 3.65
N GLU A 96 -5.88 4.45 3.22
CA GLU A 96 -7.13 4.40 3.98
C GLU A 96 -7.54 2.97 4.28
N GLU A 97 -7.56 2.08 3.28
CA GLU A 97 -7.91 0.68 3.43
C GLU A 97 -6.98 -0.04 4.41
N VAL A 98 -5.68 0.20 4.33
CA VAL A 98 -4.71 -0.37 5.28
C VAL A 98 -4.93 0.18 6.69
N ASN A 99 -5.05 1.50 6.86
CA ASN A 99 -5.32 2.09 8.17
C ASN A 99 -6.64 1.56 8.76
N PHE A 100 -7.70 1.52 7.96
CA PHE A 100 -9.00 1.01 8.37
C PHE A 100 -8.94 -0.47 8.78
N THR A 101 -8.20 -1.26 8.00
CA THR A 101 -7.92 -2.66 8.28
C THR A 101 -7.15 -2.87 9.58
N LEU A 102 -6.22 -1.97 9.93
CA LEU A 102 -5.48 -2.04 11.19
C LEU A 102 -6.36 -1.79 12.42
N TRP A 103 -7.31 -0.84 12.34
CA TRP A 103 -8.09 -0.37 13.48
C TRP A 103 -9.45 -1.06 13.68
N ARG A 104 -10.16 -1.41 12.61
CA ARG A 104 -11.54 -1.94 12.72
C ARG A 104 -11.54 -3.36 13.29
N PRO A 105 -12.52 -3.79 14.11
CA PRO A 105 -12.73 -5.21 14.38
C PRO A 105 -12.78 -6.03 13.08
N LEU A 106 -12.16 -7.22 13.07
CA LEU A 106 -12.16 -8.08 11.89
C LEU A 106 -13.62 -8.43 11.54
N LYS A 107 -14.09 -7.99 10.36
CA LYS A 107 -15.45 -8.22 9.89
C LYS A 107 -15.67 -9.73 9.71
N ILE A 108 -16.86 -10.23 9.98
CA ILE A 108 -17.22 -11.61 9.58
C ILE A 108 -17.81 -11.50 8.18
N LEU A 109 -17.18 -12.17 7.21
CA LEU A 109 -17.65 -12.17 5.82
C LEU A 109 -18.51 -13.42 5.56
N PRO A 110 -19.70 -13.28 4.97
CA PRO A 110 -20.44 -14.43 4.47
C PRO A 110 -19.69 -14.99 3.27
N ILE A 111 -19.34 -16.28 3.32
CA ILE A 111 -18.65 -16.98 2.24
C ILE A 111 -19.32 -18.32 1.96
N TYR A 112 -19.36 -18.71 0.69
CA TYR A 112 -19.81 -20.03 0.24
C TYR A 112 -18.65 -21.02 0.33
N PHE A 113 -18.07 -21.16 1.52
CA PHE A 113 -16.98 -22.10 1.81
C PHE A 113 -17.26 -22.76 3.16
N ASN A 114 -17.07 -24.08 3.24
CA ASN A 114 -17.32 -24.83 4.46
C ASN A 114 -16.21 -24.57 5.49
N LEU A 115 -16.46 -23.62 6.38
CA LEU A 115 -15.60 -23.31 7.52
C LEU A 115 -15.81 -24.29 8.68
N GLU A 116 -14.77 -24.49 9.48
CA GLU A 116 -14.88 -25.28 10.70
C GLU A 116 -15.80 -24.63 11.75
N PRO A 117 -16.31 -25.38 12.73
CA PRO A 117 -17.01 -24.80 13.87
C PRO A 117 -16.20 -23.69 14.54
N LYS A 118 -16.86 -22.54 14.78
CA LYS A 118 -16.28 -21.31 15.37
C LYS A 118 -15.19 -20.63 14.52
N GLU A 119 -14.93 -21.12 13.30
CA GLU A 119 -14.07 -20.43 12.35
C GLU A 119 -14.84 -19.31 11.66
N LYS A 120 -14.23 -18.13 11.57
CA LYS A 120 -14.82 -16.92 11.01
C LYS A 120 -13.88 -16.35 9.96
N CYS A 121 -14.40 -16.12 8.76
CA CYS A 121 -13.65 -15.47 7.70
C CYS A 121 -13.62 -13.96 7.90
N HIS A 122 -12.42 -13.39 7.83
CA HIS A 122 -12.14 -11.99 8.07
C HIS A 122 -11.78 -11.20 6.82
N PHE A 123 -11.30 -11.91 5.81
CA PHE A 123 -10.90 -11.34 4.56
C PHE A 123 -11.14 -12.30 3.43
N LYS A 124 -11.60 -11.76 2.31
CA LYS A 124 -11.76 -12.47 1.05
C LYS A 124 -11.17 -11.57 -0.04
N ASN A 125 -10.27 -12.11 -0.84
CA ASN A 125 -9.86 -11.50 -2.09
C ASN A 125 -9.86 -12.51 -3.22
N ASN A 126 -10.27 -12.08 -4.40
CA ASN A 126 -10.30 -12.92 -5.58
C ASN A 126 -8.96 -12.79 -6.34
N ASP A 127 -8.74 -13.69 -7.30
CA ASP A 127 -7.62 -13.60 -8.25
C ASP A 127 -6.22 -13.61 -7.62
N VAL A 128 -6.04 -14.37 -6.54
CA VAL A 128 -4.77 -14.49 -5.83
C VAL A 128 -3.97 -15.67 -6.36
N ASN A 129 -2.70 -15.43 -6.68
CA ASN A 129 -1.77 -16.48 -7.08
C ASN A 129 -0.91 -16.93 -5.89
N LEU A 130 -0.79 -18.24 -5.71
CA LEU A 130 0.12 -18.85 -4.76
C LEU A 130 1.22 -19.58 -5.53
N HIS A 131 2.45 -19.29 -5.13
CA HIS A 131 3.63 -19.98 -5.61
C HIS A 131 4.38 -20.59 -4.43
N LYS A 132 5.12 -21.68 -4.67
CA LYS A 132 6.08 -22.25 -3.74
C LYS A 132 7.47 -21.76 -4.14
N LEU A 133 8.28 -21.43 -3.13
CA LEU A 133 9.67 -21.07 -3.29
C LEU A 133 10.51 -22.27 -2.87
N ASP A 134 11.29 -22.83 -3.81
CA ASP A 134 12.26 -23.87 -3.47
C ASP A 134 13.51 -23.28 -2.82
N LYS A 135 14.39 -24.15 -2.29
CA LYS A 135 15.63 -23.76 -1.61
C LYS A 135 16.55 -22.87 -2.47
N ASP A 136 16.45 -22.99 -3.79
CA ASP A 136 17.19 -22.17 -4.77
C ASP A 136 16.43 -20.89 -5.19
N ASN A 137 15.39 -20.48 -4.45
CA ASN A 137 14.48 -19.39 -4.79
C ASN A 137 13.78 -19.52 -6.16
N LYS A 138 13.74 -20.72 -6.74
CA LYS A 138 12.91 -20.99 -7.91
C LYS A 138 11.43 -20.93 -7.53
N ILE A 139 10.67 -20.21 -8.36
CA ILE A 139 9.23 -19.98 -8.15
C ILE A 139 8.47 -21.05 -8.95
N SER A 140 7.76 -21.94 -8.26
CA SER A 140 6.82 -22.90 -8.86
C SER A 140 5.39 -22.48 -8.57
N PHE A 141 4.54 -22.48 -9.58
CA PHE A 141 3.11 -22.20 -9.41
C PHE A 141 2.43 -23.31 -8.62
N VAL A 142 1.56 -22.95 -7.68
CA VAL A 142 0.79 -23.91 -6.87
C VAL A 142 -0.67 -23.84 -7.25
N CYS A 143 -1.29 -22.67 -7.11
CA CYS A 143 -2.69 -22.48 -7.46
C CYS A 143 -3.03 -21.00 -7.63
N LYS A 144 -4.17 -20.77 -8.26
CA LYS A 144 -4.81 -19.46 -8.40
C LYS A 144 -6.24 -19.56 -7.90
N GLY A 145 -6.70 -18.57 -7.15
CA GLY A 145 -8.09 -18.59 -6.68
C GLY A 145 -8.45 -17.50 -5.68
N VAL A 146 -9.37 -17.84 -4.79
CA VAL A 146 -9.89 -16.92 -3.77
C VAL A 146 -9.10 -17.09 -2.49
N LEU A 147 -8.40 -16.05 -2.05
CA LEU A 147 -7.73 -15.99 -0.76
C LEU A 147 -8.76 -15.68 0.33
N LEU A 148 -8.80 -16.53 1.35
CA LEU A 148 -9.57 -16.35 2.56
C LEU A 148 -8.61 -16.32 3.76
N ILE A 149 -8.75 -15.32 4.63
CA ILE A 149 -8.04 -15.29 5.91
C ILE A 149 -9.08 -15.40 7.02
N THR A 150 -8.98 -16.46 7.82
CA THR A 150 -9.87 -16.74 8.95
C THR A 150 -9.15 -16.50 10.27
N ASN A 151 -9.86 -16.65 11.38
CA ASN A 151 -9.24 -16.67 12.72
C ASN A 151 -8.41 -17.95 13.00
N LYS A 152 -8.40 -18.94 12.11
CA LYS A 152 -7.64 -20.20 12.27
C LYS A 152 -6.64 -20.46 11.14
N ARG A 153 -6.97 -20.07 9.91
CA ARG A 153 -6.29 -20.52 8.69
C ARG A 153 -6.16 -19.41 7.65
N VAL A 154 -5.17 -19.57 6.78
CA VAL A 154 -5.13 -18.93 5.46
C VAL A 154 -5.49 -19.99 4.43
N ILE A 155 -6.51 -19.74 3.62
CA ILE A 155 -7.06 -20.69 2.65
C ILE A 155 -6.98 -20.03 1.28
N LEU A 156 -6.48 -20.75 0.29
CA LEU A 156 -6.73 -20.46 -1.12
C LEU A 156 -7.71 -21.49 -1.65
N ASP A 157 -8.91 -21.03 -1.96
CA ASP A 157 -9.91 -21.82 -2.66
C ASP A 157 -9.64 -21.71 -4.17
N GLY A 158 -9.05 -22.76 -4.73
CA GLY A 158 -8.54 -22.76 -6.10
C GLY A 158 -9.67 -22.70 -7.12
N ILE A 159 -9.50 -21.91 -8.17
CA ILE A 159 -10.35 -22.01 -9.36
C ILE A 159 -9.89 -23.25 -10.11
N ILE A 160 -10.81 -24.18 -10.38
CA ILE A 160 -10.50 -25.40 -11.14
C ILE A 160 -10.29 -24.97 -12.60
N ASP A 161 -9.04 -24.72 -12.95
CA ASP A 161 -8.61 -24.66 -14.34
C ASP A 161 -8.04 -26.03 -14.76
N ASN A 162 -8.00 -26.30 -16.06
CA ASN A 162 -7.58 -27.57 -16.67
C ASN A 162 -6.10 -27.99 -16.39
N GLN A 163 -5.43 -27.39 -15.40
CA GLN A 163 -4.00 -27.52 -15.08
C GLN A 163 -3.72 -28.15 -13.70
N GLU A 164 -4.51 -29.15 -13.27
CA GLU A 164 -4.26 -29.93 -12.03
C GLU A 164 -4.12 -29.10 -10.73
N THR A 165 -4.64 -27.88 -10.70
CA THR A 165 -4.56 -27.03 -9.51
C THR A 165 -5.35 -27.64 -8.35
N PRO A 166 -4.77 -27.77 -7.15
CA PRO A 166 -5.50 -28.30 -6.00
C PRO A 166 -6.73 -27.45 -5.72
N LYS A 167 -7.88 -28.12 -5.56
CA LYS A 167 -9.19 -27.49 -5.33
C LYS A 167 -9.16 -26.54 -4.13
N THR A 168 -8.39 -26.89 -3.10
CA THR A 168 -8.17 -26.02 -1.94
C THR A 168 -6.77 -26.22 -1.41
N PHE A 169 -6.09 -25.12 -1.12
CA PHE A 169 -4.82 -25.10 -0.41
C PHE A 169 -5.00 -24.34 0.91
N SER A 170 -4.46 -24.84 2.02
CA SER A 170 -4.59 -24.11 3.29
C SER A 170 -3.39 -24.26 4.22
N PHE A 171 -3.22 -23.25 5.06
CA PHE A 171 -2.21 -23.17 6.12
C PHE A 171 -2.90 -22.87 7.44
N LEU A 172 -2.54 -23.58 8.51
CA LEU A 172 -2.91 -23.16 9.86
C LEU A 172 -2.11 -21.91 10.24
N LEU A 173 -2.73 -20.93 10.89
CA LEU A 173 -2.05 -19.71 11.33
C LEU A 173 -0.91 -20.00 12.32
N GLU A 174 -1.04 -21.05 13.12
CA GLU A 174 -0.02 -21.49 14.06
C GLU A 174 1.27 -21.95 13.37
N ASP A 175 1.13 -22.61 12.21
CA ASP A 175 2.22 -23.15 11.40
C ASP A 175 3.02 -22.07 10.65
N ILE A 176 2.46 -20.87 10.52
CA ILE A 176 3.13 -19.72 9.91
C ILE A 176 4.19 -19.22 10.87
N LYS A 177 5.46 -19.28 10.47
CA LYS A 177 6.59 -18.78 11.26
C LYS A 177 6.91 -17.33 10.99
N LYS A 178 6.85 -16.93 9.71
CA LYS A 178 7.24 -15.59 9.26
C LYS A 178 6.41 -15.15 8.06
N VAL A 179 6.09 -13.86 8.02
CA VAL A 179 5.47 -13.18 6.89
C VAL A 179 6.26 -11.92 6.61
N GLU A 180 6.67 -11.74 5.36
CA GLU A 180 7.41 -10.56 4.92
C GLU A 180 6.93 -10.07 3.56
N TYR A 181 6.99 -8.75 3.39
CA TYR A 181 6.77 -8.13 2.10
C TYR A 181 8.03 -8.24 1.23
N VAL A 182 7.86 -8.70 0.00
CA VAL A 182 8.90 -8.69 -1.03
C VAL A 182 8.39 -7.96 -2.26
N GLU A 183 9.29 -7.55 -3.16
CA GLU A 183 8.93 -6.74 -4.34
C GLU A 183 7.80 -7.36 -5.18
N VAL A 184 7.80 -8.68 -5.29
CA VAL A 184 6.86 -9.45 -6.13
C VAL A 184 5.61 -9.95 -5.42
N GLY A 185 5.43 -9.67 -4.11
CA GLY A 185 4.27 -10.11 -3.33
C GLY A 185 4.54 -10.27 -1.82
N ILE A 186 3.82 -11.17 -1.17
CA ILE A 186 3.96 -11.48 0.25
C ILE A 186 4.54 -12.88 0.39
N LYS A 187 5.71 -12.96 1.01
CA LYS A 187 6.36 -14.23 1.33
C LYS A 187 5.86 -14.72 2.69
N ILE A 188 5.39 -15.96 2.74
CA ILE A 188 4.92 -16.65 3.95
C ILE A 188 5.74 -17.91 4.15
N THR A 189 6.45 -18.00 5.27
CA THR A 189 7.18 -19.19 5.68
C THR A 189 6.29 -20.04 6.57
N VAL A 190 5.91 -21.22 6.09
CA VAL A 190 5.09 -22.19 6.81
C VAL A 190 5.93 -23.40 7.15
N LYS A 191 6.15 -23.66 8.44
CA LYS A 191 7.08 -24.68 8.97
C LYS A 191 8.51 -24.52 8.42
N SER A 192 8.84 -25.16 7.29
CA SER A 192 10.15 -25.14 6.63
C SER A 192 10.05 -24.81 5.13
N THR A 193 8.85 -24.48 4.66
CA THR A 193 8.57 -24.20 3.26
C THR A 193 8.15 -22.75 3.09
N ASP A 194 8.71 -22.11 2.08
CA ASP A 194 8.39 -20.74 1.72
C ASP A 194 7.36 -20.70 0.60
N TYR A 195 6.36 -19.85 0.75
CA TYR A 195 5.33 -19.59 -0.24
C TYR A 195 5.29 -18.10 -0.57
N LEU A 196 4.87 -17.78 -1.79
CA LEU A 196 4.70 -16.42 -2.27
C LEU A 196 3.26 -16.21 -2.72
N ILE A 197 2.56 -15.34 -2.00
CA ILE A 197 1.24 -14.84 -2.37
C ILE A 197 1.45 -13.62 -3.26
N ARG A 198 0.89 -13.63 -4.46
CA ARG A 198 0.96 -12.51 -5.42
C ARG A 198 -0.43 -12.00 -5.72
N GLU A 199 -0.63 -10.72 -5.40
CA GLU A 199 -1.89 -10.00 -5.57
C GLU A 199 -1.59 -8.50 -5.77
N GLN A 200 -2.58 -7.70 -6.18
CA GLN A 200 -2.41 -6.26 -6.38
C GLN A 200 -2.31 -5.51 -5.05
N ASN A 201 -3.14 -5.85 -4.05
CA ASN A 201 -3.25 -5.20 -2.75
C ASN A 201 -2.48 -5.91 -1.62
N ASN A 202 -1.19 -6.14 -1.85
CA ASN A 202 -0.32 -6.86 -0.89
C ASN A 202 -0.26 -6.19 0.50
N MET A 203 -0.40 -4.87 0.61
CA MET A 203 -0.30 -4.19 1.89
C MET A 203 -1.52 -4.43 2.79
N VAL A 204 -2.72 -4.54 2.20
CA VAL A 204 -3.93 -4.88 2.98
C VAL A 204 -3.84 -6.31 3.50
N ILE A 205 -3.43 -7.26 2.67
CA ILE A 205 -3.21 -8.65 3.10
C ILE A 205 -2.15 -8.71 4.21
N LEU A 206 -1.05 -7.97 4.06
CA LEU A 206 0.00 -7.92 5.08
C LEU A 206 -0.49 -7.32 6.39
N ALA A 207 -1.30 -6.25 6.35
CA ALA A 207 -1.92 -5.67 7.53
C ALA A 207 -2.88 -6.63 8.23
N LEU A 208 -3.65 -7.42 7.48
CA LEU A 208 -4.52 -8.46 8.04
C LEU A 208 -3.74 -9.58 8.70
N LEU A 209 -2.69 -10.07 8.03
CA LEU A 209 -1.81 -11.09 8.59
C LEU A 209 -1.09 -10.55 9.84
N TYR A 210 -0.67 -9.28 9.85
CA TYR A 210 -0.11 -8.64 11.03
C TYR A 210 -1.08 -8.65 12.21
N ARG A 211 -2.37 -8.43 11.97
CA ARG A 211 -3.40 -8.53 13.02
C ARG A 211 -3.67 -9.95 13.49
N ALA A 212 -3.68 -10.91 12.56
CA ALA A 212 -3.97 -12.30 12.87
C ALA A 212 -2.81 -13.01 13.59
N LEU A 213 -1.56 -12.72 13.18
CA LEU A 213 -0.35 -13.41 13.63
C LEU A 213 0.50 -12.58 14.61
N GLY A 214 0.32 -11.26 14.61
CA GLY A 214 1.04 -10.32 15.47
C GLY A 214 2.46 -9.97 14.96
N LYS A 215 3.04 -8.95 15.61
CA LYS A 215 4.36 -8.38 15.29
C LYS A 215 5.56 -9.33 15.38
N LYS A 216 5.42 -10.47 16.06
CA LYS A 216 6.49 -11.47 16.16
C LYS A 216 6.69 -12.26 14.87
N LYS A 217 5.61 -12.46 14.12
CA LYS A 217 5.60 -13.27 12.89
C LYS A 217 5.58 -12.40 11.63
N VAL A 218 5.02 -11.20 11.69
CA VAL A 218 4.83 -10.34 10.51
C VAL A 218 5.69 -9.10 10.60
N VAL A 219 6.54 -8.92 9.59
CA VAL A 219 7.35 -7.70 9.42
C VAL A 219 6.50 -6.68 8.67
N PHE A 220 5.85 -5.79 9.43
CA PHE A 220 5.04 -4.70 8.90
C PHE A 220 5.44 -3.39 9.57
N ASP A 221 5.96 -2.45 8.79
CA ASP A 221 6.36 -1.13 9.26
C ASP A 221 5.31 -0.09 8.84
N ILE A 222 4.57 0.43 9.83
CA ILE A 222 3.51 1.42 9.62
C ILE A 222 4.03 2.76 9.11
N TYR A 223 5.34 3.02 9.24
CA TYR A 223 6.01 4.25 8.83
C TYR A 223 6.66 4.12 7.44
N LYS A 224 6.75 2.91 6.89
CA LYS A 224 7.44 2.67 5.62
C LYS A 224 6.46 2.69 4.45
N LEU A 225 6.77 3.52 3.47
CA LEU A 225 6.08 3.51 2.17
C LEU A 225 6.30 2.16 1.48
N PRO A 226 5.23 1.54 0.93
CA PRO A 226 5.36 0.35 0.09
C PRO A 226 6.29 0.60 -1.09
N GLY A 227 7.24 -0.32 -1.31
CA GLY A 227 8.17 -0.24 -2.44
C GLY A 227 7.47 -0.29 -3.80
N ASN A 228 6.29 -0.91 -3.89
CA ASN A 228 5.56 -1.10 -5.16
C ASN A 228 4.79 0.14 -5.60
N ILE A 229 4.64 1.15 -4.73
CA ILE A 229 4.19 2.44 -5.19
C ILE A 229 5.41 3.09 -5.82
N SER A 230 5.51 2.98 -7.15
CA SER A 230 6.56 3.63 -7.94
C SER A 230 6.44 5.16 -7.85
N PHE A 231 6.83 5.73 -6.71
CA PHE A 231 7.09 7.16 -6.54
C PHE A 231 8.32 7.60 -7.37
N PHE A 232 9.11 6.62 -7.81
CA PHE A 232 10.42 6.73 -8.47
C PHE A 232 10.50 6.11 -9.86
N ASN A 233 9.38 5.94 -10.60
CA ASN A 233 9.54 5.68 -12.04
C ASN A 233 9.95 6.98 -12.75
N PHE A 234 11.25 7.27 -12.63
CA PHE A 234 12.02 8.00 -13.62
C PHE A 234 12.26 7.03 -14.77
N LYS A 235 11.39 7.06 -15.77
CA LYS A 235 11.75 6.72 -17.14
C LYS A 235 11.32 7.90 -18.00
#